data_AF-A0A2W4L173-F1
#
_entry.id   AF-A0A2W4L173-F1
#
_cell.length_a   1.000
_cell.length_b   1.000
_cell.length_c   1.000
_cell.angle_alpha   90.00
_cell.angle_beta   90.00
_cell.angle_gamma   90.00
#
_symmetry.space_group_name_H-M   'P 1'
#
loop_
_entity.id
_entity.type
_entity.pdbx_description
1 polymer ?
#
loop_
_entity_poly.entity_id
_entity_poly.type
_entity_poly.pdbx_seq_one_letter_code
_entity_poly.pdbx_strand_id
1 'polypeptide(L)'
;QSIQVTASSGLTQEEIKSMMANARDYLVERRTDEEFEGVKQQAETLIAEIERLFPEIERVVGTADFGRDAINKARGAVQRAQDAMGARDIAALRREVEHLQRTQRMFKGVVTRG
;
A
#
# COMPACT_ATOMS: atom_id res chain seq x y z
N GLN A 1 -22.54 6.50 47.96
CA GLN A 1 -21.16 6.01 48.09
C GLN A 1 -20.26 6.95 47.30
N SER A 2 -19.44 7.74 48.00
CA SER A 2 -18.51 8.72 47.40
C SER A 2 -17.12 8.11 47.35
N ILE A 3 -16.57 7.94 46.15
CA ILE A 3 -15.19 7.48 46.00
C ILE A 3 -14.27 8.66 46.33
N GLN A 4 -13.64 8.61 47.50
CA GLN A 4 -12.67 9.61 47.93
C GLN A 4 -11.28 9.17 47.48
N VAL A 5 -10.77 9.82 46.43
CA VAL A 5 -9.46 9.50 45.85
C VAL A 5 -8.37 10.11 46.74
N THR A 6 -7.68 9.27 47.51
CA THR A 6 -6.48 9.66 48.24
C THR A 6 -5.32 9.63 47.26
N ALA A 7 -4.80 10.81 46.89
CA ALA A 7 -3.59 10.93 46.10
C ALA A 7 -2.40 10.38 46.90
N SER A 8 -2.07 9.11 46.72
CA SER A 8 -0.79 8.57 47.17
C SER A 8 -0.11 7.86 46.00
N SER A 9 1.14 8.25 45.79
CA SER A 9 2.03 7.85 44.70
C SER A 9 1.67 8.39 43.32
N GLY A 10 2.06 9.65 43.11
CA GLY A 10 2.38 10.11 41.77
C GLY A 10 3.49 9.23 41.20
N LEU A 11 3.31 8.80 39.95
CA LEU A 11 4.33 8.15 39.13
C LEU A 11 5.68 8.83 39.40
N THR A 12 6.66 8.04 39.82
CA THR A 12 8.04 8.51 40.01
C THR A 12 8.53 9.18 38.72
N GLN A 13 9.51 10.08 38.81
CA GLN A 13 10.05 10.74 37.59
C GLN A 13 10.54 9.73 36.53
N GLU A 14 10.97 8.55 36.97
CA GLU A 14 11.35 7.42 36.14
C GLU A 14 10.13 6.82 35.41
N GLU A 15 9.01 6.60 36.09
CA GLU A 15 7.76 6.10 35.50
C GLU A 15 7.15 7.11 34.51
N ILE A 16 7.23 8.42 34.79
CA ILE A 16 6.79 9.46 33.85
C ILE A 16 7.67 9.47 32.59
N LYS A 17 9.00 9.37 32.74
CA LYS A 17 9.92 9.26 31.60
C LYS A 17 9.68 8.00 30.78
N SER A 18 9.49 6.86 31.44
CA SER A 18 9.17 5.59 30.79
C SER A 18 7.85 5.65 30.03
N MET A 19 6.80 6.23 30.64
CA MET A 19 5.52 6.46 29.97
C MET A 19 5.64 7.39 28.75
N MET A 20 6.43 8.47 28.85
CA MET A 20 6.66 9.38 27.72
C MET A 20 7.45 8.73 26.58
N ALA A 21 8.43 7.88 26.89
CA ALA A 21 9.19 7.13 25.88
C ALA A 21 8.28 6.10 25.17
N ASN A 22 7.54 5.29 25.94
CA ASN A 22 6.62 4.30 25.39
C ASN A 22 5.51 4.93 24.54
N ALA A 23 4.99 6.10 24.96
CA ALA A 23 4.00 6.84 24.18
C ALA A 23 4.57 7.35 22.85
N ARG A 24 5.83 7.80 22.82
CA ARG A 24 6.49 8.24 21.58
C ARG A 24 6.72 7.07 20.63
N ASP A 25 7.21 5.94 21.13
CA ASP A 25 7.46 4.75 20.32
C ASP A 25 6.16 4.19 19.74
N TYR A 26 5.09 4.14 20.53
CA TYR A 26 3.76 3.76 20.08
C TYR A 26 3.20 4.69 18.97
N LEU A 27 3.41 6.00 19.11
CA LEU A 27 2.97 6.97 18.09
C LEU A 27 3.75 6.81 16.78
N VAL A 28 5.04 6.46 16.84
CA VAL A 28 5.87 6.20 15.66
C VAL A 28 5.41 4.92 14.96
N GLU A 29 5.21 3.83 15.70
CA GLU A 29 4.75 2.55 15.17
C GLU A 29 3.38 2.69 14.47
N ARG A 30 2.41 3.35 15.14
CA ARG A 30 1.09 3.64 14.52
C ARG A 30 1.20 4.42 13.22
N ARG A 31 2.07 5.43 13.17
CA ARG A 31 2.24 6.26 11.99
C ARG A 31 2.79 5.44 10.82
N THR A 32 3.77 4.58 11.09
CA THR A 32 4.34 3.69 10.07
C THR A 32 3.32 2.67 9.56
N ASP A 33 2.49 2.12 10.45
CA ASP A 33 1.42 1.21 10.06
C ASP A 33 0.33 1.90 9.21
N GLU A 34 -0.12 3.09 9.62
CA GLU A 34 -1.10 3.87 8.84
C GLU A 34 -0.55 4.24 7.45
N GLU A 35 0.74 4.60 7.36
CA GLU A 35 1.39 4.91 6.10
C GLU A 35 1.48 3.68 5.19
N PHE A 36 1.82 2.52 5.75
CA PHE A 36 1.90 1.27 5.01
C PHE A 36 0.52 0.84 4.48
N GLU A 37 -0.51 0.81 5.34
CA GLU A 37 -1.86 0.43 4.93
C GLU A 37 -2.42 1.38 3.86
N GLY A 38 -2.10 2.68 3.94
CA GLY A 38 -2.48 3.65 2.92
C GLY A 38 -1.87 3.37 1.54
N VAL A 39 -0.58 3.00 1.48
CA VAL A 39 0.08 2.64 0.22
C VAL A 39 -0.39 1.28 -0.28
N LYS A 40 -0.60 0.31 0.61
CA LYS A 40 -1.15 -1.02 0.30
C LYS A 40 -2.53 -0.92 -0.35
N GLN A 41 -3.45 -0.16 0.23
CA GLN A 41 -4.79 0.03 -0.33
C GLN A 41 -4.74 0.64 -1.75
N GLN A 42 -3.82 1.58 -1.98
CA GLN A 42 -3.61 2.17 -3.30
C GLN A 42 -3.09 1.12 -4.30
N ALA A 43 -2.12 0.30 -3.90
CA ALA A 43 -1.61 -0.79 -4.73
C ALA A 43 -2.71 -1.80 -5.09
N GLU A 44 -3.50 -2.27 -4.10
CA GLU A 44 -4.60 -3.21 -4.31
C GLU A 44 -5.66 -2.66 -5.28
N THR A 45 -6.01 -1.38 -5.14
CA THR A 45 -6.96 -0.71 -6.05
C THR A 45 -6.43 -0.70 -7.48
N LEU A 46 -5.16 -0.31 -7.68
CA LEU A 46 -4.54 -0.27 -9.00
C LEU A 46 -4.40 -1.67 -9.61
N ILE A 47 -4.05 -2.68 -8.82
CA ILE A 47 -3.97 -4.08 -9.27
C ILE A 47 -5.34 -4.52 -9.79
N ALA A 48 -6.40 -4.33 -8.99
CA ALA A 48 -7.75 -4.72 -9.37
C ALA A 48 -8.21 -4.01 -10.66
N GLU A 49 -7.90 -2.72 -10.82
CA GLU A 49 -8.21 -1.98 -12.05
C GLU A 49 -7.43 -2.50 -13.26
N ILE A 50 -6.14 -2.80 -13.13
CA ILE A 50 -5.30 -3.33 -14.22
C ILE A 50 -5.80 -4.71 -14.66
N GLU A 51 -6.10 -5.59 -13.70
CA GLU A 51 -6.58 -6.94 -14.00
C GLU A 51 -7.91 -6.92 -14.74
N ARG A 52 -8.81 -5.98 -14.39
CA ARG A 52 -10.08 -5.78 -15.09
C ARG A 52 -9.91 -5.30 -16.53
N LEU A 53 -8.80 -4.63 -16.85
CA LEU A 53 -8.51 -4.15 -18.20
C LEU A 53 -7.88 -5.23 -19.09
N PHE A 54 -7.33 -6.33 -18.53
CA PHE A 54 -6.68 -7.37 -19.34
C PHE A 54 -7.57 -7.92 -20.47
N PRO A 55 -8.84 -8.32 -20.23
CA PRO A 55 -9.67 -8.87 -21.30
C PRO A 55 -9.99 -7.86 -22.40
N GLU A 56 -10.07 -6.57 -22.06
CA GLU A 56 -10.30 -5.50 -23.03
C GLU A 56 -9.05 -5.22 -23.87
N ILE A 57 -7.89 -5.20 -23.22
CA ILE A 57 -6.60 -5.09 -23.92
C ILE A 57 -6.40 -6.25 -24.88
N GLU A 58 -6.61 -7.49 -24.44
CA GLU A 58 -6.53 -8.69 -25.28
C GLU A 58 -7.45 -8.61 -26.50
N ARG A 59 -8.66 -8.03 -26.34
CA ARG A 59 -9.60 -7.83 -27.44
C ARG A 59 -9.11 -6.78 -28.45
N VAL A 60 -8.56 -5.67 -27.97
CA VAL A 60 -8.10 -4.54 -28.82
C VAL A 60 -6.81 -4.90 -29.57
N VAL A 61 -5.87 -5.54 -28.89
CA VAL A 61 -4.53 -5.85 -29.46
C VAL A 61 -4.49 -7.21 -30.16
N GLY A 62 -5.49 -8.07 -29.95
CA GLY A 62 -5.54 -9.42 -30.48
C GLY A 62 -4.31 -10.23 -30.08
N THR A 63 -3.72 -10.95 -31.04
CA THR A 63 -2.49 -11.73 -30.84
C THR A 63 -1.21 -10.95 -31.14
N ALA A 64 -1.27 -9.62 -31.28
CA ALA A 64 -0.09 -8.82 -31.58
C ALA A 64 0.95 -8.97 -30.48
N ASP A 65 2.22 -9.18 -30.86
CA ASP A 65 3.31 -9.43 -29.92
C ASP A 65 3.49 -8.29 -28.90
N PHE A 66 3.21 -7.05 -29.32
CA PHE A 66 3.24 -5.88 -28.46
C PHE A 66 2.20 -5.94 -27.34
N GLY A 67 0.99 -6.45 -27.62
CA GLY A 67 -0.06 -6.61 -26.63
C GLY A 67 0.26 -7.67 -25.58
N ARG A 68 0.83 -8.80 -26.02
CA ARG A 68 1.31 -9.86 -25.12
C ARG A 68 2.43 -9.38 -24.20
N ASP A 69 3.42 -8.66 -24.74
CA ASP A 69 4.53 -8.11 -23.93
C ASP A 69 4.02 -7.12 -22.87
N ALA A 70 3.07 -6.25 -23.24
CA ALA A 70 2.46 -5.30 -22.31
C ALA A 70 1.70 -6.01 -21.16
N ILE A 71 0.94 -7.07 -21.47
CA ILE A 71 0.23 -7.87 -20.47
C ILE A 71 1.23 -8.59 -19.55
N ASN A 72 2.28 -9.19 -20.11
CA ASN A 72 3.31 -9.88 -19.31
C ASN A 72 4.03 -8.91 -18.35
N LYS A 73 4.38 -7.71 -18.82
CA LYS A 73 4.98 -6.67 -18.00
C LYS A 73 4.06 -6.21 -16.88
N ALA A 74 2.77 -6.04 -17.18
CA ALA A 74 1.75 -5.68 -16.19
C ALA A 74 1.61 -6.77 -15.11
N ARG A 75 1.55 -8.06 -15.50
CA ARG A 75 1.54 -9.19 -14.55
C ARG A 75 2.79 -9.20 -13.67
N GLY A 76 3.96 -8.92 -14.25
CA GLY A 76 5.20 -8.79 -13.48
C GLY A 76 5.17 -7.63 -12.46
N ALA A 77 4.55 -6.50 -12.80
CA ALA A 77 4.37 -5.39 -11.85
C ALA A 77 3.39 -5.74 -10.73
N VAL A 78 2.28 -6.43 -11.04
CA VAL A 78 1.33 -6.92 -10.04
C VAL A 78 2.03 -7.87 -9.06
N GLN A 79 2.82 -8.83 -9.56
CA GLN A 79 3.53 -9.77 -8.70
C GLN A 79 4.51 -9.05 -7.75
N ARG A 80 5.33 -8.12 -8.26
CA ARG A 80 6.27 -7.38 -7.41
C ARG A 80 5.58 -6.53 -6.35
N ALA A 81 4.42 -5.94 -6.68
CA ALA A 81 3.62 -5.22 -5.71
C ALA A 81 3.09 -6.16 -4.61
N GLN A 82 2.60 -7.35 -4.97
CA GLN A 82 2.17 -8.38 -4.02
C GLN A 82 3.31 -8.84 -3.11
N ASP A 83 4.50 -9.07 -3.67
CA ASP A 83 5.69 -9.46 -2.91
C ASP A 83 6.09 -8.35 -1.91
N ALA A 84 6.06 -7.08 -2.34
CA ALA A 84 6.36 -5.93 -1.47
C ALA A 84 5.32 -5.74 -0.35
N MET A 85 4.03 -6.00 -0.62
CA MET A 85 2.99 -6.02 0.42
C MET A 85 3.22 -7.13 1.44
N GLY A 86 3.54 -8.36 0.97
CA GLY A 86 3.83 -9.49 1.84
C GLY A 86 5.07 -9.28 2.71
N ALA A 87 6.11 -8.64 2.16
CA ALA A 87 7.34 -8.29 2.87
C ALA A 87 7.22 -7.05 3.78
N ARG A 88 6.08 -6.34 3.75
CA ARG A 88 5.89 -5.03 4.40
C ARG A 88 6.96 -3.99 4.02
N ASP A 89 7.53 -4.09 2.81
CA ASP A 89 8.52 -3.14 2.31
C ASP A 89 7.81 -1.93 1.67
N ILE A 90 7.54 -0.91 2.49
CA ILE A 90 6.87 0.32 2.04
C ILE A 90 7.64 1.04 0.92
N ALA A 91 8.97 0.99 0.92
CA ALA A 91 9.78 1.67 -0.08
C ALA A 91 9.66 0.97 -1.43
N ALA A 92 9.71 -0.37 -1.44
CA ALA A 92 9.44 -1.16 -2.64
C ALA A 92 8.00 -1.00 -3.12
N LEU A 93 7.05 -1.02 -2.20
CA LEU A 93 5.63 -0.90 -2.54
C LEU A 93 5.31 0.44 -3.19
N ARG A 94 5.89 1.55 -2.70
CA ARG A 94 5.74 2.88 -3.34
C ARG A 94 6.26 2.90 -4.77
N ARG A 95 7.43 2.30 -5.03
CA ARG A 95 7.98 2.20 -6.39
C ARG A 95 7.05 1.42 -7.31
N GLU A 96 6.53 0.29 -6.84
CA GLU A 96 5.60 -0.50 -7.65
C GLU A 96 4.24 0.18 -7.82
N VAL A 97 3.75 0.97 -6.85
CA VAL A 97 2.55 1.81 -7.04
C VAL A 97 2.72 2.77 -8.23
N GLU A 98 3.87 3.44 -8.35
CA GLU A 98 4.14 4.31 -9.51
C GLU A 98 4.18 3.52 -10.83
N HIS A 99 4.70 2.28 -10.81
CA HIS A 99 4.73 1.40 -11.97
C HIS A 99 3.32 0.97 -12.39
N LEU A 100 2.48 0.60 -11.42
CA LEU A 100 1.09 0.24 -11.62
C LEU A 100 0.29 1.42 -12.17
N GLN A 101 0.46 2.64 -11.64
CA GLN A 101 -0.20 3.84 -12.16
C GLN A 101 0.11 4.11 -13.64
N ARG A 102 1.38 3.96 -14.05
CA ARG A 102 1.77 4.12 -15.46
C ARG A 102 1.14 3.04 -16.34
N THR A 103 1.14 1.79 -15.86
CA THR A 103 0.52 0.65 -16.55
C THR A 103 -0.98 0.86 -16.75
N GLN A 104 -1.69 1.23 -15.68
CA GLN A 104 -3.13 1.51 -15.70
C GLN A 104 -3.47 2.65 -16.68
N ARG A 105 -2.69 3.75 -16.67
CA ARG A 105 -2.88 4.85 -17.62
C ARG A 105 -2.67 4.41 -19.07
N MET A 106 -1.63 3.63 -19.33
CA MET A 106 -1.34 3.09 -20.66
C MET A 106 -2.49 2.20 -21.15
N PHE A 107 -2.98 1.29 -20.31
CA PHE A 107 -4.08 0.39 -20.66
C PHE A 107 -5.37 1.14 -20.93
N LYS A 108 -5.77 2.08 -20.05
CA LYS A 108 -6.92 2.95 -20.29
C LYS A 108 -6.77 3.70 -21.63
N GLY A 109 -5.57 4.17 -21.96
CA GLY A 109 -5.28 4.83 -23.24
C GLY A 109 -5.46 3.93 -24.47
N VAL A 110 -5.11 2.64 -24.36
CA VAL A 110 -5.30 1.66 -25.45
C VAL A 110 -6.78 1.33 -25.61
N VAL A 111 -7.49 1.06 -24.51
CA VAL A 111 -8.93 0.73 -24.54
C VAL A 111 -9.76 1.88 -25.11
N THR A 112 -9.48 3.14 -24.74
CA THR A 112 -10.25 4.29 -25.24
C THR A 112 -10.00 4.60 -26.72
N ARG A 113 -8.87 4.16 -27.29
CA ARG A 113 -8.50 4.41 -28.70
C ARG A 113 -8.76 3.23 -29.63
N GLY A 114 -8.96 2.03 -29.07
CA GLY A 114 -9.21 0.79 -29.78
C GLY A 114 -10.67 0.56 -30.15
#